data_AF-A0A4V1UVT4-F1
#
_entry.id   AF-A0A4V1UVT4-F1
#
_cell.length_a   1.000
_cell.length_b   1.000
_cell.length_c   1.000
_cell.angle_alpha   90.00
_cell.angle_beta   90.00
_cell.angle_gamma   90.00
#
_symmetry.space_group_name_H-M   'P 1'
#
loop_
_entity.id
_entity.type
_entity.pdbx_description
1 polymer ?
#
loop_
_entity_poly.entity_id
_entity_poly.type
_entity_poly.pdbx_seq_one_letter_code
_entity_poly.pdbx_strand_id
1 'polypeptide(L)' 'MKCPLDGAELVMSERQGIEIDYCPTCRGVWLDRGELDKIIERSED' A
#
# COMPACT_ATOMS: atom_id res chain seq x y z
N MET A 1 2.03 11.10 -3.28
CA MET A 1 2.28 10.54 -4.64
C MET A 1 0.96 10.50 -5.40
N LYS A 2 0.96 10.59 -6.74
CA LYS A 2 -0.28 10.51 -7.55
C LYS A 2 -0.56 9.08 -8.00
N CYS A 3 -1.81 8.65 -7.91
CA CYS A 3 -2.24 7.37 -8.45
C CYS A 3 -2.04 7.34 -9.98
N PRO A 4 -1.40 6.32 -10.55
CA PRO A 4 -1.15 6.24 -11.99
C PRO A 4 -2.41 5.90 -12.80
N LEU A 5 -3.50 5.46 -12.14
CA LEU A 5 -4.75 5.07 -12.81
C LEU A 5 -5.73 6.23 -12.94
N ASP A 6 -5.89 7.03 -11.88
CA ASP A 6 -6.92 8.08 -11.80
C ASP A 6 -6.40 9.46 -11.38
N GLY A 7 -5.11 9.60 -11.07
CA GLY A 7 -4.49 10.86 -10.67
C GLY A 7 -4.90 11.38 -9.29
N ALA A 8 -5.63 10.61 -8.49
CA ALA A 8 -5.90 10.99 -7.11
C ALA A 8 -4.61 11.03 -6.27
N GLU A 9 -4.60 11.82 -5.19
CA GLU A 9 -3.49 11.75 -4.22
C GLU A 9 -3.59 10.43 -3.47
N LEU A 10 -2.48 9.68 -3.42
CA LEU A 10 -2.37 8.50 -2.57
C LEU A 10 -2.37 8.93 -1.11
N VAL A 11 -3.05 8.15 -0.27
CA VAL A 11 -3.13 8.35 1.17
C VAL A 11 -2.31 7.27 1.85
N MET A 12 -1.43 7.68 2.76
CA MET A 12 -0.63 6.76 3.56
C MET A 12 -1.43 6.25 4.76
N SER A 13 -1.31 4.96 5.07
CA SER A 13 -1.83 4.38 6.30
C SER A 13 -0.90 3.30 6.83
N GLU A 14 -0.82 3.17 8.15
CA GLU A 14 -0.12 2.06 8.78
C GLU A 14 -1.11 0.95 9.14
N ARG A 15 -0.84 -0.28 8.72
CA ARG A 15 -1.61 -1.47 9.10
C ARG A 15 -0.69 -2.54 9.63
N GLN A 16 -0.91 -2.90 10.89
CA GLN A 16 -0.12 -3.93 11.56
C GLN A 16 1.40 -3.66 11.50
N GLY A 17 1.85 -2.40 11.54
CA GLY A 17 3.27 -2.03 11.41
C GLY A 17 3.84 -2.08 9.98
N ILE A 18 2.97 -2.14 8.97
CA ILE A 18 3.32 -2.04 7.55
C ILE A 18 2.72 -0.73 7.03
N GLU A 19 3.57 0.14 6.51
CA GLU A 19 3.12 1.36 5.84
C GLU A 19 2.55 0.97 4.46
N ILE A 20 1.46 1.64 4.07
CA ILE A 20 0.70 1.32 2.87
C ILE A 20 0.19 2.61 2.26
N ASP A 21 0.55 2.83 0.99
CA ASP A 21 -0.06 3.85 0.15
C ASP A 21 -1.29 3.29 -0.58
N TYR A 22 -2.45 3.92 -0.42
CA TYR A 22 -3.64 3.51 -1.14
C TYR A 22 -4.35 4.68 -1.82
N CYS A 23 -4.99 4.41 -2.94
CA CYS A 23 -5.84 5.38 -3.62
C CYS A 23 -7.27 5.32 -3.03
N PRO A 24 -7.83 6.41 -2.50
CA PRO A 24 -9.20 6.41 -1.98
C PRO A 24 -10.26 6.29 -3.07
N THR A 25 -9.90 6.53 -4.34
CA THR A 25 -10.82 6.54 -5.48
C THR A 25 -10.90 5.16 -6.15
N CYS A 26 -9.80 4.68 -6.76
CA CYS A 26 -9.80 3.35 -7.41
C CYS A 26 -9.53 2.18 -6.46
N ARG A 27 -9.15 2.44 -5.21
CA ARG A 27 -8.80 1.42 -4.19
C ARG A 27 -7.54 0.59 -4.49
N GLY A 28 -6.68 1.05 -5.40
CA GLY A 28 -5.38 0.44 -5.60
C GLY A 28 -4.47 0.61 -4.39
N VAL A 29 -3.51 -0.30 -4.24
CA VAL A 29 -2.52 -0.33 -3.15
C VAL A 29 -1.13 -0.38 -3.74
N TRP A 30 -0.22 0.43 -3.21
CA TRP A 30 1.18 0.52 -3.59
C TRP A 30 2.03 0.27 -2.35
N LEU A 31 3.02 -0.60 -2.51
CA LEU A 31 3.93 -1.04 -1.45
C LEU A 31 5.35 -0.88 -1.93
N ASP A 32 6.21 -0.46 -1.02
CA ASP A 32 7.65 -0.51 -1.24
C ASP A 32 8.17 -1.94 -1.10
N ARG A 33 9.34 -2.21 -1.68
CA ARG A 33 9.96 -3.55 -1.69
C ARG A 33 10.05 -4.17 -0.29
N GLY A 34 10.40 -3.39 0.73
CA GLY A 34 10.52 -3.88 2.11
C GLY A 34 9.20 -4.06 2.85
N GLU A 35 8.10 -3.49 2.36
CA GLU A 35 6.75 -3.69 2.93
C GLU A 35 6.13 -4.98 2.42
N LEU A 36 6.34 -5.29 1.13
CA LEU A 36 5.90 -6.53 0.52
C LEU A 36 6.48 -7.75 1.24
N ASP A 37 7.78 -7.72 1.56
CA ASP A 37 8.45 -8.82 2.28
C ASP A 37 7.77 -9.09 3.65
N LYS A 38 7.41 -8.03 4.40
CA LYS A 38 6.71 -8.14 5.69
C LYS A 38 5.31 -8.73 5.56
N ILE A 39 4.61 -8.47 4.45
CA ILE A 39 3.29 -9.05 4.19
C ILE A 39 3.42 -10.55 3.88
N ILE A 40 4.38 -10.94 3.05
CA ILE A 40 4.60 -12.33 2.67
C ILE A 40 4.92 -13.18 3.91
N GLU A 41 5.85 -12.74 4.75
CA GLU A 41 6.26 -13.44 5.98
C GLU A 41 5.07 -13.76 6.91
N ARG A 42 4.07 -12.87 6.98
CA ARG A 42 2.87 -13.06 7.82
C ARG A 42 1.76 -13.86 7.16
N SER A 43 1.82 -14.07 5.86
CA SER A 43 0.79 -14.81 5.12
C SER A 43 1.04 -16.33 5.11
N GLU A 44 2.20 -16.76 5.59
CA GLU A 44 2.63 -18.16 5.65
C GLU A 44 2.26 -18.87 6.96
N ASP A 45 1.56 -18.19 7.89
CA ASP A 45 0.93 -18.75 9.09
C ASP A 45 -0.50 -19.28 8.82
#